data_AF-A0A2E4JXL6-F1
#
_entry.id   AF-A0A2E4JXL6-F1
#
_cell.length_a   1.000
_cell.length_b   1.000
_cell.length_c   1.000
_cell.angle_alpha   90.00
_cell.angle_beta   90.00
_cell.angle_gamma   90.00
#
_symmetry.space_group_name_H-M   'P 1'
#
loop_
_entity.id
_entity.type
_entity.pdbx_description
1 polymer ?
#
loop_
_entity_poly.entity_id
_entity_poly.type
_entity_poly.pdbx_seq_one_letter_code
_entity_poly.pdbx_strand_id
1 'polypeptide(L)' 'MAGRFLKVSCKDCGNETTLFDRASSVIACAICGSTLAEPSGGMANLSGCTVIEVLS' A
#
# COMPACT_ATOMS: atom_id res chain seq x y z
N MET A 1 16.58 -6.10 -9.26
CA MET A 1 16.31 -5.60 -7.88
C MET A 1 14.95 -6.10 -7.47
N ALA A 2 14.87 -6.88 -6.38
CA ALA A 2 13.60 -7.42 -5.89
C ALA A 2 12.66 -6.29 -5.41
N GLY A 3 11.36 -6.49 -5.52
CA GLY A 3 10.39 -5.68 -4.78
C GLY A 3 10.28 -6.16 -3.34
N ARG A 4 9.74 -5.31 -2.48
CA ARG A 4 9.61 -5.55 -1.04
C ARG A 4 8.16 -5.39 -0.63
N PHE A 5 7.78 -6.09 0.43
CA PHE A 5 6.46 -5.99 1.00
C PHE A 5 6.45 -4.88 2.05
N LEU A 6 5.45 -4.01 1.99
CA LEU A 6 5.26 -2.91 2.90
C LEU A 6 4.00 -3.21 3.71
N LYS A 7 4.13 -3.27 5.03
CA LYS A 7 2.97 -3.26 5.92
C LYS A 7 2.55 -1.80 6.08
N VAL A 8 1.32 -1.49 5.70
CA VAL A 8 0.77 -0.14 5.81
C VAL A 8 -0.52 -0.15 6.62
N SER A 9 -0.78 0.93 7.33
CA SER A 9 -2.02 1.18 8.04
C SER A 9 -2.82 2.26 7.32
N CYS A 10 -4.10 1.99 7.06
CA CYS A 10 -5.02 2.95 6.47
C CYS A 10 -5.30 4.08 7.46
N LYS A 11 -5.16 5.34 7.01
CA LYS A 11 -5.39 6.51 7.87
C LYS A 11 -6.86 6.72 8.20
N ASP A 12 -7.78 6.27 7.35
CA ASP A 12 -9.23 6.46 7.53
C ASP A 12 -9.85 5.49 8.53
N CYS A 13 -9.50 4.20 8.44
CA CYS A 13 -10.12 3.14 9.23
C CYS A 13 -9.17 2.43 10.21
N GLY A 14 -7.88 2.75 10.18
CA GLY A 14 -6.86 2.09 11.00
C GLY A 14 -6.50 0.68 10.54
N ASN A 15 -7.11 0.18 9.45
CA ASN A 15 -6.86 -1.18 8.99
C ASN A 15 -5.41 -1.37 8.52
N GLU A 16 -4.78 -2.43 8.99
CA GLU A 16 -3.46 -2.85 8.53
C GLU A 16 -3.59 -3.74 7.30
N THR A 17 -2.82 -3.41 6.26
CA THR A 17 -2.74 -4.23 5.05
C THR A 17 -1.30 -4.34 4.60
N THR A 18 -0.96 -5.48 4.00
CA THR A 18 0.38 -5.68 3.41
C THR A 18 0.26 -5.48 1.92
N LEU A 19 1.10 -4.62 1.34
CA LEU A 19 1.09 -4.32 -0.08
C LEU A 19 2.50 -4.29 -0.66
N PHE A 20 2.58 -4.52 -1.97
CA PHE A 20 3.85 -4.65 -2.67
C PHE A 20 4.31 -3.29 -3.18
N ASP A 21 5.59 -2.94 -2.98
CA ASP A 21 6.10 -1.62 -3.37
C ASP A 21 6.00 -1.33 -4.87
N ARG A 22 5.91 -2.37 -5.72
CA ARG A 22 5.71 -2.25 -7.17
C ARG A 22 4.37 -2.83 -7.62
N ALA A 23 3.30 -2.53 -6.88
CA ALA A 23 1.96 -2.89 -7.31
C ALA A 23 1.67 -2.32 -8.71
N SER A 24 1.28 -3.17 -9.65
CA SER A 24 0.87 -2.79 -11.02
C SER A 24 -0.65 -2.58 -11.12
N SER A 25 -1.34 -2.61 -9.98
CA SER A 25 -2.79 -2.44 -9.88
C SER A 25 -3.12 -1.51 -8.72
N VAL A 26 -4.27 -0.85 -8.79
CA VAL A 26 -4.77 0.00 -7.71
C VAL A 26 -5.14 -0.90 -6.52
N ILE A 27 -4.58 -0.59 -5.35
CA ILE A 27 -4.87 -1.29 -4.10
C ILE A 27 -5.82 -0.43 -3.28
N ALA A 28 -7.05 -0.89 -3.14
CA ALA A 28 -8.04 -0.28 -2.26
C ALA A 28 -8.04 -0.96 -0.88
N CYS A 29 -8.46 -0.23 0.14
CA CYS A 29 -8.67 -0.78 1.47
C CYS A 29 -9.88 -1.72 1.47
N ALA A 30 -9.73 -2.91 2.06
CA ALA A 30 -10.82 -3.89 2.14
C ALA A 30 -11.99 -3.46 3.05
N ILE A 31 -11.78 -2.47 3.94
CA ILE A 31 -12.80 -2.02 4.90
C ILE A 31 -13.49 -0.74 4.46
N CYS A 32 -12.73 0.31 4.14
CA CYS A 32 -13.30 1.61 3.75
C CYS A 32 -13.37 1.82 2.23
N GLY A 33 -12.70 0.99 1.42
CA GLY A 33 -12.61 1.19 -0.03
C GLY A 33 -11.68 2.32 -0.46
N SER A 34 -11.04 3.05 0.46
CA SER A 34 -10.09 4.12 0.14
C SER A 34 -8.90 3.58 -0.67
N THR A 35 -8.44 4.35 -1.65
CA THR A 35 -7.24 4.03 -2.42
C THR A 35 -5.98 4.13 -1.54
N LEU A 36 -5.36 3.00 -1.26
CA LEU A 36 -4.15 2.93 -0.43
C LEU A 36 -2.89 3.12 -1.29
N ALA A 37 -2.83 2.44 -2.43
CA ALA A 37 -1.71 2.51 -3.36
C ALA A 37 -2.18 2.58 -4.81
N GLU A 38 -1.54 3.42 -5.61
CA GLU A 38 -1.79 3.57 -7.05
C GLU A 38 -0.57 3.10 -7.84
N PRO A 39 -0.75 2.33 -8.92
CA PRO A 39 0.36 1.89 -9.74
C PRO A 39 0.96 3.11 -10.44
N SER A 40 2.26 3.30 -10.28
CA SER A 40 3.04 4.21 -11.11
C SER A 40 4.06 3.39 -11.89
N GLY A 41 4.62 3.91 -12.99
CA GLY A 41 5.56 3.19 -13.87
C GLY A 41 6.84 2.64 -13.21
N GLY A 42 6.98 2.77 -11.89
CA GLY A 42 7.98 2.10 -11.07
C GLY A 42 7.41 1.69 -9.70
N MET A 43 7.56 2.56 -8.71
CA MET A 43 7.13 2.30 -7.33
C MET A 43 5.69 2.79 -7.13
N ALA A 44 4.82 1.94 -6.59
CA ALA A 44 3.44 2.29 -6.32
C ALA A 44 3.38 3.51 -5.39
N ASN A 45 2.49 4.45 -5.71
CA ASN A 45 2.34 5.69 -4.98
C ASN A 45 1.34 5.50 -3.84
N LEU A 46 1.74 5.83 -2.61
CA LEU A 46 0.94 5.59 -1.39
C LEU A 46 0.30 6.91 -0.93
N SER A 47 -0.99 7.09 -1.20
CA SER A 47 -1.69 8.36 -0.94
C SER A 47 -2.54 8.33 0.35
N GLY A 48 -3.14 7.18 0.69
CA GLY A 48 -4.13 7.04 1.77
C GLY A 48 -3.68 6.19 2.98
N CYS A 49 -2.39 5.87 3.08
CA CYS A 49 -1.89 4.97 4.12
C CYS A 49 -0.56 5.45 4.73
N THR A 50 -0.22 4.90 5.89
CA THR A 50 1.05 5.11 6.59
C THR A 50 1.83 3.82 6.60
N VAL A 51 3.10 3.84 6.18
CA VAL A 51 3.97 2.66 6.25
C VAL A 51 4.34 2.40 7.70
N ILE A 52 4.04 1.19 8.18
CA ILE A 52 4.34 0.73 9.53
C ILE A 52 5.68 0.02 9.53
N GLU A 53 5.85 -0.92 8.59
CA GLU A 53 7.02 -1.80 8.54
C GLU A 53 7.35 -2.21 7.11
N VAL A 54 8.63 -2.43 6.84
CA VAL A 54 9.12 -2.93 5.56
C VAL A 54 9.53 -4.38 5.76
N LEU A 55 8.71 -5.30 5.25
CA LEU A 55 9.04 -6.71 5.20
C LEU A 55 10.00 -6.92 4.02
N SER A 56 11.27 -7.09 4.38
CA SER A 56 12.40 -7.28 3.46
C SER A 56 12.43 -8.69 2.90
#